data_AF-I9Q512-F1
#
_entry.id   AF-I9Q512-F1
#
_cell.length_a   1.000
_cell.length_b   1.000
_cell.length_c   1.000
_cell.angle_alpha   90.00
_cell.angle_beta   90.00
_cell.angle_gamma   90.00
#
_symmetry.space_group_name_H-M   'P 1'
#
loop_
_entity.id
_entity.type
_entity.pdbx_description
1 polymer ?
#
loop_
_entity_poly.entity_id
_entity_poly.type
_entity_poly.pdbx_seq_one_letter_code
_entity_poly.pdbx_strand_id
1 'polypeptide(L)' 'MSNIEKYNDIFKKLFNVSDDELGSLAYKETAEWNSMAQIALVAEIEEQFDLDFDTDDIFLLNSYIIGKDMLTKKFDIEF' A
#
# COMPACT_ATOMS: atom_id res chain seq x y z
N MET A 1 16.48 -1.73 -4.75
CA MET A 1 15.23 -2.35 -4.29
C MET A 1 14.28 -2.39 -5.47
N SER A 2 13.72 -3.56 -5.76
CA SER A 2 12.62 -3.69 -6.72
C SER A 2 11.38 -2.96 -6.20
N ASN A 3 10.43 -2.65 -7.08
CA ASN A 3 9.17 -2.00 -6.70
C ASN A 3 8.43 -2.81 -5.63
N ILE A 4 8.44 -4.14 -5.73
CA ILE A 4 7.86 -5.03 -4.72
C ILE A 4 8.55 -4.92 -3.36
N GLU A 5 9.88 -4.75 -3.32
CA GLU A 5 10.60 -4.61 -2.06
C GLU A 5 10.27 -3.29 -1.38
N LYS A 6 10.22 -2.18 -2.14
CA LYS A 6 9.79 -0.88 -1.63
C LYS A 6 8.37 -0.95 -1.08
N TYR A 7 7.45 -1.50 -1.85
CA TYR A 7 6.05 -1.64 -1.46
C TYR A 7 5.90 -2.49 -0.20
N ASN A 8 6.56 -3.65 -0.14
CA ASN A 8 6.54 -4.50 1.04
C ASN A 8 7.12 -3.78 2.28
N ASP A 9 8.23 -3.07 2.13
CA ASP A 9 8.87 -2.35 3.23
C ASP A 9 7.95 -1.30 3.86
N ILE A 10 7.21 -0.54 3.04
CA ILE A 10 6.23 0.45 3.51
C ILE A 10 5.18 -0.23 4.39
N PHE A 11 4.55 -1.31 3.91
CA PHE A 11 3.51 -2.02 4.67
C PHE A 11 4.08 -2.65 5.94
N LYS A 12 5.28 -3.23 5.86
CA LYS A 12 5.95 -3.82 7.02
C LYS A 12 6.27 -2.77 8.08
N LYS A 13 6.70 -1.58 7.69
CA LYS A 13 6.99 -0.48 8.62
C LYS A 13 5.72 0.11 9.22
N LEU A 14 4.68 0.33 8.42
CA LEU A 14 3.43 0.94 8.87
C LEU A 14 2.60 0.02 9.75
N PHE A 15 2.48 -1.25 9.37
CA PHE A 15 1.64 -2.23 10.06
C PHE A 15 2.44 -3.18 10.96
N ASN A 16 3.76 -2.99 11.05
CA ASN A 16 4.66 -3.81 11.85
C ASN A 16 4.48 -5.33 11.63
N VAL A 17 4.25 -5.72 10.37
CA VAL A 17 4.01 -7.12 9.98
C VAL A 17 5.20 -7.77 9.28
N SER A 18 5.14 -9.08 9.11
CA SER A 18 6.12 -9.86 8.34
C SER A 18 5.68 -10.06 6.89
N ASP A 19 6.59 -10.48 6.01
CA ASP A 19 6.31 -10.69 4.58
C ASP A 19 5.16 -11.69 4.32
N ASP A 20 5.03 -12.70 5.17
CA ASP A 20 3.97 -13.71 5.08
C ASP A 20 2.56 -13.13 5.32
N GLU A 21 2.47 -12.07 6.13
CA GLU A 21 1.20 -11.44 6.51
C GLU A 21 0.74 -10.38 5.49
N LEU A 22 1.66 -9.87 4.66
CA LEU A 22 1.39 -8.81 3.68
C LEU A 22 0.23 -9.16 2.74
N GLY A 23 0.19 -10.40 2.26
CA GLY A 23 -0.87 -10.87 1.37
C GLY A 23 -2.27 -10.89 2.00
N SER A 24 -2.34 -10.95 3.33
CA SER A 24 -3.57 -10.96 4.12
C SER A 24 -3.96 -9.58 4.66
N LEU A 25 -3.15 -8.54 4.40
CA LEU A 25 -3.49 -7.20 4.83
C LEU A 25 -4.68 -6.65 4.05
N ALA A 26 -5.71 -6.26 4.79
CA ALA A 26 -6.90 -5.61 4.27
C ALA A 26 -7.43 -4.54 5.23
N TYR A 27 -7.90 -3.44 4.65
CA TYR A 27 -8.49 -2.33 5.36
C TYR A 27 -9.74 -2.79 6.11
N LYS A 28 -9.83 -2.44 7.41
CA LYS A 28 -10.82 -2.92 8.38
C LYS A 28 -10.72 -4.39 8.80
N GLU A 29 -9.94 -5.23 8.13
CA GLU A 29 -9.65 -6.59 8.61
C GLU A 29 -8.40 -6.62 9.49
N THR A 30 -7.36 -5.90 9.08
CA THR A 30 -6.16 -5.70 9.90
C THR A 30 -6.44 -4.65 10.97
N ALA A 31 -6.28 -5.02 12.25
CA ALA A 31 -6.53 -4.11 13.37
C ALA A 31 -5.66 -2.82 13.32
N GLU A 32 -4.44 -2.94 12.81
CA GLU A 32 -3.50 -1.82 12.61
C GLU A 32 -3.96 -0.89 11.47
N TRP A 33 -4.74 -1.41 10.52
CA TRP A 33 -5.14 -0.70 9.30
C TRP A 33 -6.43 0.10 9.49
N ASN A 34 -6.25 1.30 10.04
CA ASN A 34 -7.30 2.31 10.26
C ASN A 34 -7.23 3.46 9.23
N SER A 35 -8.15 4.43 9.34
CA SER A 35 -8.20 5.58 8.41
C SER A 35 -6.95 6.46 8.44
N MET A 36 -6.26 6.61 9.57
CA MET A 36 -5.00 7.35 9.64
C MET A 36 -3.85 6.56 9.02
N ALA A 37 -3.79 5.26 9.28
CA ALA A 37 -2.80 4.37 8.67
C ALA A 37 -2.96 4.30 7.15
N GLN A 38 -4.20 4.36 6.63
CA GLN A 38 -4.47 4.47 5.20
C GLN A 38 -3.86 5.73 4.58
N ILE A 39 -4.04 6.89 5.22
CA ILE A 39 -3.49 8.15 4.73
C ILE A 39 -1.95 8.13 4.80
N ALA A 40 -1.38 7.61 5.90
CA ALA A 40 0.07 7.48 6.02
C ALA A 40 0.67 6.51 4.99
N LEU A 41 -0.04 5.41 4.69
CA LEU A 41 0.33 4.43 3.69
C LEU A 41 0.41 5.05 2.30
N VAL A 42 -0.62 5.78 1.92
CA VAL A 42 -0.65 6.45 0.62
C VAL A 42 0.48 7.49 0.55
N ALA A 43 0.67 8.31 1.59
CA ALA A 43 1.75 9.30 1.61
C ALA A 43 3.16 8.67 1.46
N GLU A 44 3.43 7.55 2.14
CA GLU A 44 4.71 6.82 1.96
C GLU A 44 4.84 6.25 0.54
N ILE A 45 3.77 5.73 -0.04
CA ILE A 45 3.79 5.24 -1.42
C ILE A 45 4.06 6.39 -2.40
N GLU A 46 3.36 7.51 -2.26
CA GLU A 46 3.57 8.73 -3.05
C GLU A 46 5.03 9.20 -2.98
N GLU A 47 5.62 9.23 -1.79
CA GLU A 47 7.02 9.63 -1.62
C GLU A 47 8.03 8.61 -2.20
N GLN A 48 7.81 7.32 -2.00
CA GLN A 48 8.75 6.27 -2.44
C GLN A 48 8.73 5.99 -3.95
N PHE A 49 7.59 6.25 -4.57
CA PHE A 49 7.35 6.00 -5.98
C PHE A 49 7.20 7.29 -6.81
N ASP A 50 7.23 8.47 -6.18
CA ASP A 50 7.06 9.79 -6.82
C ASP A 50 5.72 9.85 -7.59
N LEU A 51 4.63 9.55 -6.88
CA LEU A 51 3.28 9.43 -7.42
C LEU A 51 2.35 10.44 -6.74
N ASP A 52 1.24 10.76 -7.40
CA ASP A 52 0.12 11.48 -6.79
C ASP A 52 -1.11 10.58 -6.78
N PHE A 53 -1.62 10.27 -5.60
CA PHE A 53 -2.85 9.52 -5.38
C PHE A 53 -4.03 10.48 -5.23
N ASP A 54 -5.11 10.19 -5.95
CA ASP A 54 -6.34 10.96 -5.81
C ASP A 54 -7.18 10.48 -4.61
N THR A 55 -8.21 11.24 -4.25
CA THR A 55 -9.03 10.86 -3.08
C THR A 55 -9.72 9.50 -3.30
N ASP A 56 -10.21 9.25 -4.53
CA ASP A 56 -10.76 7.96 -4.94
C ASP A 56 -9.74 6.81 -4.82
N ASP A 57 -8.46 7.09 -5.07
CA ASP A 57 -7.39 6.11 -5.01
C ASP A 57 -7.12 5.64 -3.59
N ILE A 58 -7.16 6.59 -2.64
CA ILE A 58 -7.09 6.30 -1.21
C ILE A 58 -8.26 5.39 -0.80
N PHE A 59 -9.47 5.60 -1.34
CA PHE A 59 -10.61 4.73 -1.05
C PHE A 59 -10.52 3.36 -1.75
N LEU A 60 -9.90 3.30 -2.93
CA LEU A 60 -9.72 2.07 -3.70
C LEU A 60 -8.71 1.12 -3.04
N LEU A 61 -7.66 1.68 -2.42
CA LEU A 61 -6.57 0.93 -1.78
C LEU A 61 -7.04 0.30 -0.46
N ASN A 62 -7.89 -0.72 -0.56
CA ASN A 62 -8.51 -1.39 0.58
C ASN A 62 -7.79 -2.68 1.00
N SER A 63 -6.76 -3.09 0.26
CA SER A 63 -5.98 -4.30 0.54
C SER A 63 -4.64 -4.23 -0.17
N TYR A 64 -3.67 -4.98 0.32
CA TYR A 64 -2.34 -5.04 -0.27
C TYR A 64 -2.37 -5.53 -1.72
N ILE A 65 -3.25 -6.49 -2.04
CA ILE A 65 -3.39 -7.04 -3.39
C ILE A 65 -4.01 -5.99 -4.33
N ILE A 66 -5.08 -5.31 -3.90
CA ILE A 66 -5.75 -4.29 -4.70
C ILE A 66 -4.83 -3.09 -4.91
N GLY A 67 -4.08 -2.67 -3.90
CA GLY A 67 -3.11 -1.59 -4.03
C GLY A 67 -2.04 -1.88 -5.07
N LYS A 68 -1.51 -3.11 -5.13
CA LYS A 68 -0.56 -3.51 -6.19
C LYS A 68 -1.18 -3.50 -7.57
N ASP A 69 -2.35 -4.13 -7.74
CA ASP A 69 -3.04 -4.19 -9.04
C ASP A 69 -3.35 -2.77 -9.56
N MET A 70 -3.76 -1.89 -8.64
CA MET A 70 -3.97 -0.48 -8.92
C MET A 70 -2.68 0.21 -9.35
N LEU A 71 -1.57 0.04 -8.62
CA LEU A 71 -0.28 0.63 -8.97
C LEU A 71 0.20 0.19 -10.36
N THR A 72 0.04 -1.08 -10.70
CA THR A 72 0.35 -1.59 -12.03
C THR A 72 -0.57 -1.02 -13.11
N LYS A 73 -1.89 -0.95 -12.86
CA LYS A 73 -2.85 -0.48 -13.88
C LYS A 73 -2.87 1.03 -14.08
N LYS A 74 -2.72 1.81 -13.02
CA LYS A 74 -2.77 3.28 -13.08
C LYS A 74 -1.41 3.90 -13.39
N PHE A 75 -0.35 3.38 -12.77
CA PHE A 75 0.97 3.99 -12.79
C PHE A 75 1.99 3.17 -13.58
N ASP A 76 1.57 2.08 -14.24
CA ASP A 76 2.43 1.19 -15.05
C ASP A 76 3.60 0.61 -14.24
N ILE A 77 3.40 0.43 -12.92
CA ILE A 77 4.44 -0.11 -12.03
C ILE A 77 4.44 -1.62 -12.04
N GLU A 78 5.53 -2.22 -12.50
CA GLU A 78 5.77 -3.66 -12.47
C GLU A 78 6.30 -4.10 -11.09
N PHE A 79 5.70 -5.14 -10.50
CA PHE A 79 6.05 -5.70 -9.19
C PHE A 79 6.60 -7.12 -9.30
#